data_AF-A0A9Q1K0Y0-F1
#
_entry.id   AF-A0A9Q1K0Y0-F1
#
_cell.length_a   1.000
_cell.length_b   1.000
_cell.length_c   1.000
_cell.angle_alpha   90.00
_cell.angle_beta   90.00
_cell.angle_gamma   90.00
#
_symmetry.space_group_name_H-M   'P 1'
#
loop_
_entity.id
_entity.type
_entity.pdbx_description
1 polymer ?
#
loop_
_entity_poly.entity_id
_entity_poly.type
_entity_poly.pdbx_seq_one_letter_code
_entity_poly.pdbx_strand_id
1 'polypeptide(L)'
;MRAVPLLAIEELSTAAAAVRDEIEHLLDDNEDMAHLYLTRKLIQFQQSEGLLDPASSNAIVPAPQCLRRMSSYKSGSLVTSNYWDDDVEDLEMLLEAYFMQLDGTRNKILSVREYIDDTEDYVNIQLDNQRNELIQLQLTLTIASFAVALDTLIAGIFGMNIPCKLYTINGIFGYVAGGASAFCFVIFLLILGYARWKKLLGS
;
A
#
# COMPACT_ATOMS: atom_id res chain seq x y z
N MET A 1 1.22 -14.39 -1.41
CA MET A 1 0.07 -13.47 -1.37
C MET A 1 0.45 -12.00 -1.12
N ARG A 2 1.63 -11.66 -0.56
CA ARG A 2 2.05 -10.26 -0.28
C ARG A 2 2.59 -9.43 -1.47
N ALA A 3 2.96 -10.05 -2.59
CA ALA A 3 3.49 -9.31 -3.75
C ALA A 3 2.41 -8.59 -4.59
N VAL A 4 1.15 -9.03 -4.50
CA VAL A 4 0.04 -8.50 -5.31
C VAL A 4 -0.31 -7.04 -5.00
N PRO A 5 -0.44 -6.60 -3.72
CA PRO A 5 -0.80 -5.22 -3.43
C PRO A 5 0.31 -4.21 -3.76
N LEU A 6 1.59 -4.58 -3.58
CA LEU A 6 2.71 -3.70 -3.93
C LEU A 6 2.87 -3.53 -5.45
N LEU A 7 2.73 -4.62 -6.21
CA LEU A 7 2.71 -4.57 -7.67
C LEU A 7 1.55 -3.72 -8.20
N ALA A 8 0.38 -3.80 -7.56
CA ALA A 8 -0.77 -2.97 -7.95
C ALA A 8 -0.54 -1.48 -7.70
N ILE A 9 0.16 -1.10 -6.62
CA ILE A 9 0.52 0.30 -6.32
C ILE A 9 1.58 0.80 -7.30
N GLU A 10 2.57 -0.03 -7.63
CA GLU A 10 3.61 0.30 -8.59
C GLU A 10 3.03 0.49 -10.01
N GLU A 11 2.16 -0.42 -10.45
CA GLU A 11 1.40 -0.28 -11.70
C GLU A 11 0.55 0.99 -11.73
N LEU A 12 -0.20 1.27 -10.65
CA LEU A 12 -1.00 2.50 -10.57
C LEU A 12 -0.14 3.75 -10.64
N SER A 13 1.03 3.75 -9.98
CA SER A 13 1.95 4.88 -9.98
C SER A 13 2.56 5.11 -11.36
N THR A 14 2.85 4.03 -12.09
CA THR A 14 3.41 4.07 -13.44
C THR A 14 2.36 4.53 -14.44
N ALA A 15 1.14 4.02 -14.35
CA ALA A 15 0.02 4.45 -15.18
C ALA A 15 -0.34 5.92 -14.95
N ALA A 16 -0.36 6.38 -13.70
CA ALA A 16 -0.61 7.77 -13.38
C ALA A 16 0.50 8.70 -13.92
N ALA A 17 1.76 8.28 -13.89
CA ALA A 17 2.88 9.03 -14.47
C ALA A 17 2.78 9.10 -16.01
N ALA A 18 2.43 7.99 -16.67
CA ALA A 18 2.25 7.96 -18.12
C ALA A 18 1.09 8.84 -18.59
N VAL A 19 -0.05 8.81 -17.87
CA VAL A 19 -1.19 9.70 -18.16
C VAL A 19 -0.80 11.17 -17.96
N ARG A 20 0.03 11.47 -16.96
CA ARG A 20 0.54 12.83 -16.75
C ARG A 20 1.39 13.30 -17.94
N ASP A 21 2.37 12.51 -18.38
CA ASP A 21 3.26 12.88 -19.49
C ASP A 21 2.50 13.06 -20.81
N GLU A 22 1.53 12.19 -21.10
CA GLU A 22 0.74 12.29 -22.34
C GLU A 22 -0.13 13.56 -22.34
N ILE A 23 -0.73 13.89 -21.20
CA ILE A 23 -1.54 15.11 -21.07
C ILE A 23 -0.63 16.34 -21.08
N GLU A 24 0.60 16.27 -20.57
CA GLU A 24 1.55 17.40 -20.53
C GLU A 24 2.03 17.71 -21.94
N HIS A 25 2.26 16.67 -22.74
CA HIS A 25 2.52 16.78 -24.17
C HIS A 25 1.34 17.41 -24.94
N LEU A 26 0.10 17.05 -24.59
CA LEU A 26 -1.09 17.66 -25.20
C LEU A 26 -1.33 19.12 -24.75
N LEU A 27 -0.84 19.50 -23.57
CA LEU A 27 -0.91 20.88 -23.06
C LEU A 27 0.13 21.78 -23.77
N ASP A 28 1.29 21.24 -24.16
CA ASP A 28 2.38 22.01 -24.79
C ASP A 28 2.12 22.26 -26.30
N ASP A 29 1.19 21.54 -26.93
CA ASP A 29 0.86 21.66 -28.37
C ASP A 29 -0.55 22.22 -28.63
N ASN A 30 -0.63 23.53 -28.91
CA ASN A 30 -1.88 24.22 -29.23
C ASN A 30 -2.60 23.67 -30.49
N GLU A 31 -1.89 22.99 -31.41
CA GLU A 31 -2.50 22.42 -32.60
C GLU A 31 -3.36 21.18 -32.26
N ASP A 32 -2.87 20.32 -31.37
CA ASP A 32 -3.62 19.16 -30.86
C ASP A 32 -4.75 19.57 -29.90
N MET A 33 -4.55 20.64 -29.12
CA MET A 33 -5.56 21.21 -28.23
C MET A 33 -6.79 21.74 -29.00
N ALA A 34 -6.58 22.40 -30.15
CA ALA A 34 -7.65 22.88 -31.02
C ALA A 34 -8.48 21.75 -31.65
N HIS A 35 -7.94 20.52 -31.73
CA HIS A 35 -8.63 19.38 -32.31
C HIS A 35 -9.67 18.74 -31.38
N LEU A 36 -9.63 19.04 -30.07
CA LEU A 36 -10.62 18.56 -29.08
C LEU A 36 -12.01 19.18 -29.22
N TYR A 37 -12.14 20.31 -29.95
CA TYR A 37 -13.42 21.00 -30.25
C TYR A 37 -14.28 20.26 -31.31
N LEU A 38 -14.55 18.98 -31.07
CA LEU A 38 -15.28 18.09 -31.99
C LEU A 38 -16.72 18.55 -32.25
N THR A 39 -17.42 19.09 -31.25
CA THR A 39 -18.78 19.62 -31.41
C THR A 39 -18.85 20.73 -32.46
N ARG A 40 -17.84 21.60 -32.52
CA ARG A 40 -17.79 22.69 -33.50
C ARG A 40 -17.39 22.18 -34.89
N LYS A 41 -16.42 21.25 -34.97
CA LYS A 41 -16.09 20.58 -36.24
C LYS A 41 -17.31 19.88 -36.84
N LEU A 42 -18.12 19.20 -36.02
CA LEU A 42 -19.37 18.57 -36.45
C LEU A 42 -20.37 19.59 -37.02
N ILE A 43 -20.54 20.74 -36.37
CA ILE A 43 -21.42 21.84 -36.82
C ILE A 43 -20.92 22.46 -38.14
N GLN A 44 -19.60 22.59 -38.33
CA GLN A 44 -18.99 23.03 -39.59
C GLN A 44 -19.14 22.00 -40.71
N PHE A 45 -18.99 20.70 -40.41
CA PHE A 45 -19.23 19.62 -41.37
C PHE A 45 -20.69 19.60 -41.86
N GLN A 46 -21.66 19.82 -40.97
CA GLN A 46 -23.08 19.95 -41.32
C GLN A 46 -23.38 21.14 -42.25
N GLN A 47 -22.67 22.26 -42.11
CA GLN A 47 -22.80 23.39 -43.05
C GLN A 47 -22.14 23.11 -44.41
N SER A 48 -21.08 22.29 -44.45
CA SER A 48 -20.37 21.94 -45.68
C SER A 48 -21.08 20.85 -46.51
N GLU A 49 -21.83 19.94 -45.89
CA GLU A 49 -22.62 18.91 -46.59
C GLU A 49 -23.91 19.44 -47.25
N GLY A 50 -24.35 20.66 -46.92
CA GLY A 50 -25.50 21.31 -47.58
C GLY A 50 -25.22 21.83 -49.00
N LEU A 51 -23.99 21.69 -49.53
CA LEU A 51 -23.54 22.28 -50.80
C LEU A 51 -23.11 21.23 -51.84
N LEU A 52 -23.54 19.97 -51.75
CA LEU A 52 -23.28 18.98 -52.78
C LEU A 52 -24.51 18.07 -52.97
N ASP A 53 -25.51 18.55 -53.72
CA ASP A 53 -26.47 17.65 -54.36
C ASP A 53 -26.78 18.13 -55.79
N PRO A 54 -26.38 17.39 -56.84
CA PRO A 54 -26.72 17.71 -58.22
C PRO A 54 -28.12 17.18 -58.55
N ALA A 55 -29.04 18.12 -58.75
CA ALA A 55 -30.17 18.06 -59.69
C ALA A 55 -30.92 16.72 -59.87
N SER A 56 -32.07 16.57 -59.22
CA SER A 56 -33.31 16.30 -59.96
C SER A 56 -34.57 16.78 -59.22
N SER A 57 -35.23 17.76 -59.85
CA SER A 57 -36.66 18.11 -59.87
C SER A 57 -37.54 17.85 -58.64
N ASN A 58 -38.02 18.93 -58.01
CA ASN A 58 -39.35 18.96 -57.40
C ASN A 58 -40.22 20.04 -58.03
N ALA A 59 -41.47 19.66 -58.30
CA ALA A 59 -42.55 20.55 -58.68
C ALA A 59 -42.75 21.65 -57.61
N ILE A 60 -42.76 22.89 -58.11
CA ILE A 60 -43.57 24.06 -57.72
C ILE A 60 -43.84 24.24 -56.22
N VAL A 61 -43.02 25.09 -55.57
CA VAL A 61 -43.42 26.04 -54.50
C VAL A 61 -42.48 27.28 -54.60
N PRO A 62 -42.97 28.54 -54.53
CA PRO A 62 -42.14 29.71 -54.80
C PRO A 62 -41.37 30.17 -53.55
N ALA A 63 -40.04 30.18 -53.61
CA ALA A 63 -39.15 30.77 -52.59
C ALA A 63 -38.57 32.11 -53.09
N PRO A 64 -38.46 33.15 -52.22
CA PRO A 64 -37.87 34.42 -52.62
C PRO A 64 -36.34 34.33 -52.63
N GLN A 65 -35.81 34.15 -53.84
CA GLN A 65 -34.68 34.87 -54.42
C GLN A 65 -33.60 35.38 -53.47
N CYS A 66 -32.51 34.63 -53.44
CA CYS A 66 -31.16 35.09 -53.14
C CYS A 66 -30.79 36.33 -53.99
N LEU A 67 -30.42 37.42 -53.31
CA LEU A 67 -29.74 38.55 -53.92
C LEU A 67 -28.26 38.52 -53.53
N ARG A 68 -27.48 37.98 -54.48
CA ARG A 68 -26.02 37.99 -54.63
C ARG A 68 -25.39 39.31 -54.16
N ARG A 69 -24.37 39.27 -53.29
CA ARG A 69 -23.37 40.35 -53.21
C ARG A 69 -21.95 39.87 -52.86
N MET A 70 -21.19 39.74 -53.94
CA MET A 70 -19.79 40.14 -54.15
C MET A 70 -18.67 39.55 -53.27
N SER A 71 -17.89 38.68 -53.94
CA SER A 71 -16.42 38.57 -53.91
C SER A 71 -15.66 39.70 -53.19
N SER A 72 -14.80 39.33 -52.23
CA SER A 72 -13.46 39.92 -52.12
C SER A 72 -12.51 39.01 -51.35
N TYR A 73 -11.58 38.42 -52.09
CA TYR A 73 -10.20 38.17 -51.70
C TYR A 73 -9.52 39.38 -51.02
N LYS A 74 -8.66 39.12 -50.03
CA LYS A 74 -7.84 40.09 -49.25
C LYS A 74 -8.61 41.07 -48.35
N SER A 75 -8.54 40.83 -47.04
CA SER A 75 -7.80 41.71 -46.12
C SER A 75 -7.68 41.06 -44.75
N GLY A 76 -6.48 41.09 -44.16
CA GLY A 76 -6.25 40.64 -42.80
C GLY A 76 -7.11 41.43 -41.81
N SER A 77 -7.74 40.73 -40.88
CA SER A 77 -8.35 41.34 -39.71
C SER A 77 -8.29 40.34 -38.57
N LEU A 78 -7.25 40.51 -37.75
CA LEU A 78 -7.03 40.28 -36.31
C LEU A 78 -8.18 39.82 -35.37
N VAL A 79 -9.39 39.54 -35.83
CA VAL A 79 -10.57 39.27 -35.00
C VAL A 79 -10.96 37.79 -34.97
N THR A 80 -10.57 36.99 -35.97
CA THR A 80 -10.78 35.53 -35.92
C THR A 80 -9.69 34.79 -35.14
N SER A 81 -8.50 35.42 -34.96
CA SER A 81 -7.42 34.88 -34.14
C SER A 81 -7.83 34.80 -32.66
N ASN A 82 -8.45 35.87 -32.15
CA ASN A 82 -8.79 35.98 -30.74
C ASN A 82 -9.86 34.96 -30.28
N TYR A 83 -10.78 34.56 -31.17
CA TYR A 83 -11.82 33.59 -30.80
C TYR A 83 -11.25 32.16 -30.67
N TRP A 84 -10.19 31.83 -31.41
CA TRP A 84 -9.56 30.52 -31.34
C TRP A 84 -8.56 30.47 -30.17
N ASP A 85 -7.94 31.60 -29.84
CA ASP A 85 -7.14 31.80 -28.63
C ASP A 85 -8.00 31.69 -27.36
N ASP A 86 -9.15 32.38 -27.29
CA ASP A 86 -10.06 32.35 -26.13
C ASP A 86 -10.55 30.91 -25.81
N ASP A 87 -10.94 30.15 -26.85
CA ASP A 87 -11.38 28.76 -26.69
C ASP A 87 -10.21 27.86 -26.18
N VAL A 88 -8.98 28.10 -26.63
CA VAL A 88 -7.79 27.33 -26.21
C VAL A 88 -7.39 27.68 -24.77
N GLU A 89 -7.46 28.96 -24.39
CA GLU A 89 -7.11 29.46 -23.04
C GLU A 89 -8.10 28.93 -21.96
N ASP A 90 -9.39 28.82 -22.29
CA ASP A 90 -10.39 28.20 -21.40
C ASP A 90 -10.10 26.69 -21.17
N LEU A 91 -9.64 25.98 -22.21
CA LEU A 91 -9.28 24.57 -22.13
C LEU A 91 -7.97 24.36 -21.35
N GLU A 92 -6.97 25.22 -21.55
CA GLU A 92 -5.71 25.24 -20.80
C GLU A 92 -5.98 25.42 -19.29
N MET A 93 -6.85 26.37 -18.92
CA MET A 93 -7.23 26.60 -17.52
C MET A 93 -7.92 25.39 -16.88
N LEU A 94 -8.79 24.70 -17.61
CA LEU A 94 -9.44 23.46 -17.14
C LEU A 94 -8.42 22.33 -16.96
N LEU A 95 -7.52 22.18 -17.93
CA LEU A 95 -6.51 21.14 -17.95
C LEU A 95 -5.51 21.35 -16.80
N GLU A 96 -5.08 22.59 -16.56
CA GLU A 96 -4.21 22.94 -15.44
C GLU A 96 -4.87 22.71 -14.08
N ALA A 97 -6.17 23.03 -13.94
CA ALA A 97 -6.92 22.66 -12.74
C ALA A 97 -6.97 21.15 -12.51
N TYR A 98 -7.10 20.36 -13.59
CA TYR A 98 -7.05 18.90 -13.54
C TYR A 98 -5.65 18.37 -13.21
N PHE A 99 -4.58 19.00 -13.71
CA PHE A 99 -3.21 18.64 -13.35
C PHE A 99 -2.91 18.89 -11.88
N MET A 100 -3.32 20.06 -11.37
CA MET A 100 -3.24 20.39 -9.96
C MET A 100 -3.95 19.33 -9.10
N GLN A 101 -5.12 18.86 -9.56
CA GLN A 101 -5.87 17.79 -8.89
C GLN A 101 -5.19 16.41 -9.01
N LEU A 102 -4.58 16.09 -10.16
CA LEU A 102 -3.83 14.86 -10.40
C LEU A 102 -2.61 14.78 -9.48
N ASP A 103 -1.84 15.87 -9.37
CA ASP A 103 -0.67 15.95 -8.47
C ASP A 103 -1.09 15.90 -6.99
N GLY A 104 -2.18 16.58 -6.63
CA GLY A 104 -2.77 16.47 -5.29
C GLY A 104 -3.19 15.02 -4.95
N THR A 105 -3.68 14.28 -5.94
CA THR A 105 -4.07 12.87 -5.78
C THR A 105 -2.84 11.96 -5.70
N ARG A 106 -1.82 12.20 -6.53
CA ARG A 106 -0.54 11.48 -6.49
C ARG A 106 0.14 11.63 -5.13
N ASN A 107 0.19 12.84 -4.59
CA ASN A 107 0.81 13.10 -3.28
C ASN A 107 0.08 12.37 -2.15
N LYS A 108 -1.26 12.29 -2.21
CA LYS A 108 -2.06 11.47 -1.28
C LYS A 108 -1.74 9.98 -1.41
N ILE A 109 -1.61 9.45 -2.63
CA ILE A 109 -1.26 8.04 -2.86
C ILE A 109 0.13 7.73 -2.30
N LEU A 110 1.11 8.62 -2.52
CA LEU A 110 2.45 8.46 -1.96
C LEU A 110 2.45 8.48 -0.43
N SER A 111 1.70 9.39 0.19
CA SER A 111 1.55 9.45 1.65
C SER A 111 0.87 8.20 2.21
N VAL A 112 -0.16 7.66 1.53
CA VAL A 112 -0.80 6.40 1.95
C VAL A 112 0.15 5.22 1.79
N ARG A 113 0.99 5.21 0.75
CA ARG A 113 2.02 4.17 0.57
C ARG A 113 3.03 4.20 1.72
N GLU A 114 3.55 5.37 2.05
CA GLU A 114 4.47 5.56 3.19
C GLU A 114 3.81 5.12 4.50
N TYR A 115 2.54 5.48 4.73
CA TYR A 115 1.78 5.02 5.90
C TYR A 115 1.62 3.49 5.97
N ILE A 116 1.42 2.83 4.84
CA ILE A 116 1.33 1.36 4.77
C ILE A 116 2.70 0.73 5.06
N ASP A 117 3.77 1.28 4.49
CA ASP A 117 5.15 0.82 4.69
C ASP A 117 5.56 0.95 6.16
N ASP A 118 5.31 2.11 6.77
CA ASP A 118 5.51 2.35 8.20
C ASP A 118 4.73 1.37 9.07
N THR A 119 3.49 1.06 8.67
CA THR A 119 2.64 0.09 9.38
C THR A 119 3.17 -1.35 9.21
N GLU A 120 3.69 -1.71 8.05
CA GLU A 120 4.32 -3.01 7.81
C GLU A 120 5.55 -3.19 8.67
N ASP A 121 6.44 -2.20 8.71
CA ASP A 121 7.63 -2.19 9.56
C ASP A 121 7.26 -2.26 11.04
N TYR A 122 6.24 -1.50 11.46
CA TYR A 122 5.73 -1.57 12.84
C TYR A 122 5.24 -2.97 13.20
N VAL A 123 4.44 -3.60 12.33
CA VAL A 123 3.94 -4.97 12.53
C VAL A 123 5.09 -5.97 12.53
N ASN A 124 6.10 -5.79 11.68
CA ASN A 124 7.25 -6.67 11.60
C ASN A 124 8.09 -6.61 12.88
N ILE A 125 8.36 -5.40 13.40
CA ILE A 125 9.03 -5.20 14.70
C ILE A 125 8.22 -5.85 15.83
N GLN A 126 6.89 -5.71 15.81
CA GLN A 126 6.04 -6.31 16.85
C GLN A 126 6.03 -7.83 16.81
N LEU A 127 5.94 -8.42 15.61
CA LEU A 127 5.97 -9.87 15.41
C LEU A 127 7.32 -10.46 15.83
N ASP A 128 8.41 -9.78 15.52
CA ASP A 128 9.75 -10.24 15.93
C ASP A 128 9.93 -10.14 17.45
N ASN A 129 9.40 -9.10 18.09
CA ASN A 129 9.41 -9.00 19.54
C ASN A 129 8.59 -10.13 20.20
N GLN A 130 7.39 -10.42 19.69
CA GLN A 130 6.56 -11.54 20.18
C GLN A 130 7.23 -12.90 19.96
N ARG A 131 7.85 -13.14 18.79
CA ARG A 131 8.60 -14.36 18.52
C ARG A 131 9.78 -14.52 19.47
N ASN A 132 10.50 -13.43 19.72
CA ASN A 132 11.63 -13.42 20.63
C ASN A 132 11.18 -13.78 22.06
N GLU A 133 10.07 -13.21 22.52
CA GLU A 133 9.46 -13.56 23.82
C GLU A 133 9.07 -15.04 23.89
N LEU A 134 8.44 -15.57 22.82
CA LEU A 134 8.02 -16.98 22.77
C LEU A 134 9.21 -17.94 22.82
N ILE A 135 10.27 -17.70 22.04
CA ILE A 135 11.50 -18.51 22.04
C ILE A 135 12.12 -18.52 23.43
N GLN A 136 12.14 -17.36 24.09
CA GLN A 136 12.69 -17.21 25.41
C GLN A 136 11.90 -17.95 26.49
N LEU A 137 10.56 -17.90 26.44
CA LEU A 137 9.69 -18.68 27.32
C LEU A 137 9.92 -20.18 27.12
N GLN A 138 10.01 -20.63 25.86
CA GLN A 138 10.27 -22.02 25.53
C GLN A 138 11.62 -22.52 26.07
N LEU A 139 12.69 -21.73 25.92
CA LEU A 139 14.02 -22.05 26.46
C LEU A 139 13.97 -22.18 27.99
N THR A 140 13.27 -21.26 28.65
CA THR A 140 13.12 -21.27 30.11
C THR A 140 12.36 -22.52 30.59
N LEU A 141 11.25 -22.85 29.93
CA LEU A 141 10.45 -24.03 30.25
C LEU A 141 11.23 -25.34 30.02
N THR A 142 12.05 -25.39 28.97
CA THR A 142 12.90 -26.55 28.66
C THR A 142 13.95 -26.78 29.75
N ILE A 143 14.65 -25.74 30.19
CA ILE A 143 15.65 -25.81 31.27
C ILE A 143 14.98 -26.21 32.58
N ALA A 144 13.81 -25.64 32.88
CA ALA A 144 13.02 -25.99 34.07
C ALA A 144 12.60 -27.47 34.04
N SER A 145 12.09 -27.96 32.91
CA SER A 145 11.67 -29.35 32.75
C SER A 145 12.84 -30.32 32.88
N PHE A 146 14.01 -29.97 32.34
CA PHE A 146 15.24 -30.74 32.49
C PHE A 146 15.68 -30.84 33.96
N ALA A 147 15.62 -29.74 34.71
CA ALA A 147 15.94 -29.74 36.14
C ALA A 147 14.98 -30.63 36.95
N VAL A 148 13.67 -30.55 36.69
CA VAL A 148 12.67 -31.40 37.34
C VAL A 148 12.86 -32.88 37.00
N ALA A 149 13.27 -33.20 35.77
CA ALA A 149 13.56 -34.58 35.38
C ALA A 149 14.74 -35.17 36.16
N LEU A 150 15.80 -34.40 36.40
CA LEU A 150 16.94 -34.83 37.23
C LEU A 150 16.54 -35.02 38.70
N ASP A 151 15.74 -34.11 39.25
CA ASP A 151 15.20 -34.26 40.61
C ASP A 151 14.33 -35.51 40.75
N THR A 152 13.45 -35.76 39.77
CA THR A 152 12.60 -36.95 39.71
C THR A 152 13.43 -38.24 39.61
N LEU A 153 14.55 -38.21 38.88
CA LEU A 153 15.46 -39.36 38.78
C LEU A 153 16.13 -39.66 40.13
N ILE A 154 16.61 -38.62 40.83
CA ILE A 154 17.20 -38.76 42.16
C ILE A 154 16.15 -39.30 43.15
N ALA A 155 14.96 -38.70 43.17
CA ALA A 155 13.83 -39.16 44.00
C ALA A 155 13.42 -40.60 43.67
N GLY A 156 13.45 -40.98 42.39
CA GLY A 156 13.19 -42.35 41.93
C GLY A 156 14.21 -43.35 42.45
N ILE A 157 15.51 -43.04 42.36
CA ILE A 157 16.59 -43.92 42.87
C ILE A 157 16.44 -44.14 44.39
N PHE A 158 16.11 -43.09 45.15
CA PHE A 158 15.89 -43.20 46.60
C PHE A 158 14.54 -43.83 46.97
N GLY A 159 13.53 -43.73 46.10
CA GLY A 159 12.21 -44.35 46.27
C GLY A 159 12.18 -45.84 45.93
N MET A 160 13.21 -46.36 45.26
CA MET A 160 13.34 -47.80 44.99
C MET A 160 13.71 -48.56 46.27
N ASN A 161 13.06 -49.70 46.48
CA ASN A 161 13.23 -50.61 47.62
C ASN A 161 14.60 -51.33 47.59
N ILE A 162 15.69 -50.56 47.76
CA ILE A 162 17.05 -51.09 47.85
C ILE A 162 17.45 -51.10 49.33
N PRO A 163 17.79 -52.28 49.90
CA PRO A 163 18.21 -52.41 51.30
C PRO A 163 19.62 -51.84 51.49
N CYS A 164 19.70 -50.52 51.65
CA CYS A 164 20.94 -49.81 52.01
C CYS A 164 21.14 -49.79 53.53
N LYS A 165 22.39 -49.95 54.00
CA LYS A 165 22.80 -49.77 55.41
C LYS A 165 22.45 -48.39 56.00
N LEU A 166 22.05 -47.43 55.15
CA LEU A 166 21.56 -46.11 55.53
C LEU A 166 20.16 -46.15 56.21
N TYR A 167 19.36 -47.19 55.95
CA TYR A 167 18.05 -47.41 56.60
C TYR A 167 18.17 -47.94 58.03
N THR A 168 19.34 -48.46 58.41
CA THR A 168 19.58 -49.07 59.72
C THR A 168 19.79 -48.02 60.82
N ILE A 169 20.05 -46.75 60.45
CA ILE A 169 20.20 -45.65 61.39
C ILE A 169 18.94 -44.77 61.35
N ASN A 170 18.23 -44.72 62.47
CA ASN A 170 16.97 -43.98 62.61
C ASN A 170 17.14 -42.49 62.22
N GLY A 171 16.29 -42.02 61.30
CA GLY A 171 16.13 -40.60 60.96
C GLY A 171 17.07 -40.04 59.88
N ILE A 172 18.28 -40.60 59.68
CA ILE A 172 19.27 -40.04 58.75
C ILE A 172 18.80 -40.10 57.30
N PHE A 173 18.12 -41.18 56.90
CA PHE A 173 17.57 -41.32 55.57
C PHE A 173 16.60 -40.18 55.21
N GLY A 174 15.69 -39.82 56.11
CA GLY A 174 14.72 -38.75 55.89
C GLY A 174 15.38 -37.37 55.76
N TYR A 175 16.39 -37.08 56.59
CA TYR A 175 17.16 -35.84 56.49
C TYR A 175 18.01 -35.76 55.23
N VAL A 176 18.61 -36.87 54.78
CA VAL A 176 19.42 -36.92 53.57
C VAL A 176 18.55 -36.85 52.32
N ALA A 177 17.45 -37.59 52.26
CA ALA A 177 16.51 -37.56 51.13
C ALA A 177 15.77 -36.21 51.05
N GLY A 178 15.28 -35.69 52.17
CA GLY A 178 14.65 -34.38 52.24
C GLY A 178 15.64 -33.23 52.00
N GLY A 179 16.89 -33.37 52.45
CA GLY A 179 17.96 -32.41 52.17
C GLY A 179 18.35 -32.39 50.70
N ALA A 180 18.46 -33.56 50.05
CA ALA A 180 18.73 -33.66 48.62
C ALA A 180 17.58 -33.07 47.77
N SER A 181 16.32 -33.36 48.11
CA SER A 181 15.17 -32.78 47.40
C SER A 181 15.04 -31.28 47.65
N ALA A 182 15.26 -30.81 48.88
CA ALA A 182 15.25 -29.38 49.20
C ALA A 182 16.38 -28.64 48.48
N PHE A 183 17.57 -29.22 48.40
CA PHE A 183 18.70 -28.63 47.67
C PHE A 183 18.41 -28.52 46.17
N CYS A 184 17.86 -29.55 45.53
CA CYS A 184 17.44 -29.49 44.14
C CYS A 184 16.32 -28.47 43.91
N PHE A 185 15.32 -28.42 44.79
CA PHE A 185 14.23 -27.45 44.71
C PHE A 185 14.73 -26.01 44.87
N VAL A 186 15.69 -25.78 45.76
CA VAL A 186 16.36 -24.48 45.93
C VAL A 186 17.15 -24.10 44.68
N ILE A 187 17.88 -25.03 44.05
CA ILE A 187 18.59 -24.76 42.79
C ILE A 187 17.60 -24.42 41.66
N PHE A 188 16.47 -25.14 41.58
CA PHE A 188 15.40 -24.85 40.63
C PHE A 188 14.81 -23.45 40.83
N LEU A 189 14.52 -23.07 42.08
CA LEU A 189 14.08 -21.72 42.42
C LEU A 189 15.14 -20.66 42.17
N LEU A 190 16.43 -20.99 42.35
CA LEU A 190 17.55 -20.10 42.03
C LEU A 190 17.65 -19.85 40.53
N ILE A 191 17.42 -20.87 39.69
CA ILE A 191 17.40 -20.76 38.24
C ILE A 191 16.20 -19.91 37.78
N LEU A 192 15.00 -20.17 38.32
CA LEU A 192 13.81 -19.36 38.05
C LEU A 192 13.95 -17.93 38.57
N GLY A 193 14.53 -17.78 39.76
CA GLY A 193 14.81 -16.51 40.41
C GLY A 193 15.83 -15.71 39.62
N TYR A 194 16.92 -16.33 39.18
CA TYR A 194 17.93 -15.72 38.33
C TYR A 194 17.36 -15.32 36.97
N ALA A 195 16.52 -16.15 36.34
CA ALA A 195 15.82 -15.81 35.11
C ALA A 195 14.87 -14.60 35.30
N ARG A 196 14.18 -14.53 36.45
CA ARG A 196 13.34 -13.39 36.86
C ARG A 196 14.17 -12.14 37.15
N TRP A 197 15.31 -12.27 37.83
CA TRP A 197 16.09 -11.15 38.34
C TRP A 197 16.97 -10.52 37.26
N LYS A 198 17.43 -11.31 36.29
CA LYS A 198 18.19 -10.79 35.15
C LYS A 198 17.34 -9.99 34.15
N LYS A 199 16.07 -9.69 34.47
CA LYS A 199 15.13 -8.93 33.62
C LYS A 199 15.12 -9.40 32.16
N LEU A 200 15.32 -10.70 31.97
CA LEU A 200 15.21 -11.32 30.66
C LEU A 200 13.72 -11.36 30.24
N LEU A 201 12.78 -11.27 31.18
CA LEU A 201 11.33 -11.15 30.97
C LEU A 201 10.84 -9.69 30.71
N GLY A 202 11.65 -8.84 30.10
CA GLY A 202 11.18 -7.54 29.58
C GLY A 202 12.10 -6.36 29.87
N SER A 203 12.69 -5.84 28.79
CA SER A 203 12.31 -4.52 28.32
C SER A 203 11.64 -4.68 26.96
#